data_AF-A0A2P6QIW1-F1
#
_entry.id   AF-A0A2P6QIW1-F1
#
_cell.length_a   1.000
_cell.length_b   1.000
_cell.length_c   1.000
_cell.angle_alpha   90.00
_cell.angle_beta   90.00
_cell.angle_gamma   90.00
#
_symmetry.space_group_name_H-M   'P 1'
#
loop_
_entity.id
_entity.type
_entity.pdbx_description
1 polymer ?
#
loop_
_entity_poly.entity_id
_entity_poly.type
_entity_poly.pdbx_seq_one_letter_code
_entity_poly.pdbx_strand_id
1 'polypeptide(L)'
;MEAQTLQPMLSMYCEYRVALKKLMVEYQARIHAFGEEIRKVQLEVQQAETEFTILLEEETPNSQLELLSKEFWLFSQRCEQRILKLDMFLKKMERETSWLEEEEEEIEYLIMRVARTEDH
;
A
#
# COMPACT_ATOMS: atom_id res chain seq x y z
N MET A 1 38.33 -28.44 -8.06
CA MET A 1 37.28 -28.71 -7.05
C MET A 1 36.07 -27.78 -7.23
N GLU A 2 35.73 -27.34 -8.46
CA GLU A 2 34.96 -26.08 -8.60
C GLU A 2 33.69 -26.16 -9.46
N ALA A 3 33.40 -27.27 -10.15
CA ALA A 3 32.17 -27.42 -10.95
C ALA A 3 30.96 -27.98 -10.16
N GLN A 4 31.18 -28.55 -8.97
CA GLN A 4 30.10 -29.17 -8.16
C GLN A 4 29.35 -28.18 -7.24
N THR A 5 29.71 -26.90 -7.26
CA THR A 5 29.16 -25.89 -6.34
C THR A 5 28.23 -24.86 -7.00
N LEU A 6 28.22 -24.71 -8.33
CA LEU A 6 27.45 -23.66 -9.02
C LEU A 6 25.96 -24.03 -9.21
N GLN A 7 25.66 -25.25 -9.64
CA GLN A 7 24.27 -25.69 -9.87
C GLN A 7 23.37 -25.64 -8.61
N PRO A 8 23.84 -26.02 -7.40
CA PRO A 8 23.07 -25.82 -6.17
C PRO A 8 22.83 -24.33 -5.85
N MET A 9 23.81 -23.45 -6.11
CA MET A 9 23.65 -22.00 -5.90
C MET A 9 22.64 -21.40 -6.88
N LEU A 10 22.68 -21.80 -8.16
CA LEU A 10 21.70 -21.37 -9.17
C LEU A 10 20.27 -21.78 -8.78
N SER A 11 20.10 -23.02 -8.28
CA SER A 11 18.81 -23.52 -7.82
C SER A 11 18.27 -22.70 -6.63
N MET A 12 19.13 -22.41 -5.66
CA MET A 12 18.78 -21.57 -4.50
C MET A 12 18.39 -20.14 -4.92
N TYR A 13 19.12 -19.51 -5.83
CA TYR A 13 18.78 -18.17 -6.33
C TYR A 13 17.44 -18.16 -7.09
N CYS A 14 17.17 -19.19 -7.90
CA CYS A 14 15.88 -19.35 -8.57
C CYS A 14 14.73 -19.51 -7.56
N GLU A 15 14.90 -20.33 -6.52
CA GLU A 15 13.91 -20.49 -5.46
C GLU A 15 13.65 -19.19 -4.69
N TYR A 16 14.72 -18.46 -4.34
CA TYR A 16 14.63 -17.16 -3.67
C TYR A 16 13.90 -16.13 -4.54
N ARG A 17 14.21 -16.05 -5.84
CA ARG A 17 13.52 -15.17 -6.80
C ARG A 17 12.02 -15.45 -6.86
N VAL A 18 11.62 -16.73 -6.87
CA VAL A 18 10.20 -17.12 -6.83
C VAL A 18 9.54 -16.68 -5.52
N ALA A 19 10.23 -16.81 -4.38
CA ALA A 19 9.74 -16.35 -3.08
C ALA A 19 9.55 -14.82 -3.04
N LEU A 20 10.52 -14.06 -3.56
CA LEU A 20 10.43 -12.59 -3.68
C LEU A 20 9.23 -12.17 -4.53
N LYS A 21 9.03 -12.79 -5.70
CA LYS A 21 7.87 -12.49 -6.56
C LYS A 21 6.54 -12.77 -5.88
N LYS A 22 6.42 -13.87 -5.12
CA LYS A 22 5.21 -14.16 -4.35
C LYS A 22 4.94 -13.09 -3.29
N LEU A 23 5.97 -12.70 -2.55
CA LEU A 23 5.86 -11.67 -1.51
C LEU A 23 5.47 -10.31 -2.09
N MET A 24 6.07 -9.92 -3.22
CA MET A 24 5.75 -8.69 -3.94
C MET A 24 4.27 -8.66 -4.39
N VAL A 25 3.75 -9.76 -4.93
CA VAL A 25 2.32 -9.87 -5.30
C VAL A 25 1.41 -9.70 -4.07
N GLU A 26 1.76 -10.32 -2.94
CA GLU A 26 1.00 -10.15 -1.69
C GLU A 26 1.01 -8.69 -1.21
N TYR A 27 2.14 -8.01 -1.33
CA TYR A 27 2.29 -6.61 -0.96
C TYR A 27 1.48 -5.69 -1.87
N GLN A 28 1.54 -5.89 -3.18
CA GLN A 28 0.74 -5.15 -4.16
C GLN A 28 -0.77 -5.31 -3.90
N ALA A 29 -1.23 -6.51 -3.56
CA ALA A 29 -2.62 -6.74 -3.18
C ALA A 29 -3.02 -5.95 -1.93
N ARG A 30 -2.15 -5.87 -0.91
CA ARG A 30 -2.41 -5.09 0.30
C ARG A 30 -2.34 -3.58 0.05
N ILE A 31 -1.43 -3.10 -0.79
CA ILE A 31 -1.34 -1.69 -1.24
C ILE A 31 -2.68 -1.29 -1.86
N HIS A 32 -3.18 -2.09 -2.80
CA HIS A 32 -4.47 -1.86 -3.43
C HIS A 32 -5.61 -1.83 -2.41
N ALA A 33 -5.66 -2.79 -1.48
CA ALA A 33 -6.67 -2.84 -0.44
C ALA A 33 -6.69 -1.57 0.45
N PHE A 34 -5.53 -1.09 0.89
CA PHE A 34 -5.46 0.16 1.66
C PHE A 34 -5.85 1.38 0.83
N GLY A 35 -5.47 1.43 -0.45
CA GLY A 35 -5.91 2.48 -1.37
C GLY A 35 -7.44 2.54 -1.51
N GLU A 36 -8.10 1.38 -1.61
CA GLU A 36 -9.55 1.27 -1.64
C GLU A 36 -10.19 1.73 -0.31
N GLU A 37 -9.61 1.37 0.84
CA GLU A 37 -10.11 1.81 2.15
C GLU A 37 -10.00 3.33 2.34
N ILE A 38 -8.87 3.94 1.94
CA ILE A 38 -8.71 5.40 1.98
C ILE A 38 -9.78 6.08 1.13
N ARG A 39 -10.02 5.57 -0.09
CA ARG A 39 -11.04 6.13 -0.99
C ARG A 39 -12.45 6.04 -0.39
N LYS A 40 -12.78 4.94 0.29
CA LYS A 40 -14.08 4.80 0.98
C LYS A 40 -14.24 5.85 2.07
N VAL A 41 -13.22 6.05 2.90
CA VAL A 41 -13.28 7.07 3.97
C VAL A 41 -13.39 8.48 3.38
N GLN A 42 -12.69 8.76 2.27
CA GLN A 42 -12.82 10.05 1.57
C GLN A 42 -14.24 10.28 1.03
N LEU A 43 -14.86 9.25 0.46
CA LEU A 43 -16.23 9.33 -0.03
C LEU A 43 -17.24 9.54 1.12
N GLU A 44 -17.06 8.85 2.25
CA GLU A 44 -17.88 9.06 3.46
C GLU A 44 -17.78 10.51 3.94
N VAL A 45 -16.58 11.12 3.93
CA VAL A 45 -16.39 12.53 4.27
C VAL A 45 -17.12 13.45 3.30
N GLN A 46 -16.97 13.23 1.99
CA GLN A 46 -17.63 14.05 0.97
C GLN A 46 -19.16 13.97 1.04
N GLN A 47 -19.70 12.79 1.35
CA GLN A 47 -21.14 12.60 1.56
C GLN A 47 -21.61 13.39 2.78
N ALA A 48 -20.91 13.26 3.91
CA ALA A 48 -21.24 14.03 5.11
C ALA A 48 -21.13 15.55 4.89
N GLU A 49 -20.15 16.03 4.11
CA GLU A 49 -20.01 17.44 3.72
C GLU A 49 -21.23 17.94 2.92
N THR A 50 -21.69 17.10 1.99
CA THR A 50 -22.85 17.41 1.14
C THR A 50 -24.13 17.47 1.99
N GLU A 51 -24.36 16.47 2.84
CA GLU A 51 -25.50 16.42 3.76
C GLU A 51 -25.50 17.63 4.70
N PHE A 52 -24.33 17.97 5.25
CA PHE A 52 -24.19 19.13 6.12
C PHE A 52 -24.49 20.44 5.40
N THR A 53 -24.06 20.60 4.15
CA THR A 53 -24.35 21.79 3.34
C THR A 53 -25.84 21.95 3.09
N ILE A 54 -26.55 20.87 2.77
CA ILE A 54 -28.02 20.89 2.60
C ILE A 54 -28.70 21.35 3.90
N LEU A 55 -28.26 20.83 5.05
CA LEU A 55 -28.81 21.21 6.37
C LEU A 55 -28.56 22.69 6.72
N LEU A 56 -27.49 23.31 6.20
CA LEU A 56 -27.24 24.75 6.37
C LEU A 56 -28.17 25.61 5.50
N GLU A 57 -28.67 25.07 4.40
CA GLU A 57 -29.56 25.78 3.47
C GLU A 57 -31.04 25.72 3.89
N GLU A 58 -31.43 24.69 4.65
CA GLU A 58 -32.73 24.62 5.30
C GLU A 58 -32.81 25.64 6.46
N GLU A 59 -33.99 26.20 6.79
CA GLU A 59 -34.21 27.18 7.89
C GLU A 59 -33.97 26.58 9.29
N THR A 60 -32.84 25.92 9.48
CA THR A 60 -32.44 25.20 10.67
C THR A 60 -32.20 26.20 11.80
N PRO A 61 -32.82 26.02 12.98
CA PRO A 61 -32.60 26.89 14.13
C PRO A 61 -31.11 26.97 14.50
N ASN A 62 -30.60 28.18 14.79
CA ASN A 62 -29.18 28.42 15.10
C ASN A 62 -28.59 27.48 16.17
N SER A 63 -29.36 27.10 17.20
CA SER A 63 -28.89 26.20 18.26
C SER A 63 -28.70 24.75 17.81
N GLN A 64 -29.46 24.29 16.81
CA GLN A 64 -29.27 22.96 16.20
C GLN A 64 -28.10 22.99 15.21
N LEU A 65 -27.93 24.10 14.51
CA LEU A 65 -26.82 24.34 13.59
C LEU A 65 -25.45 24.25 14.28
N GLU A 66 -25.32 24.83 15.47
CA GLU A 66 -24.08 24.81 16.26
C GLU A 66 -23.70 23.39 16.72
N LEU A 67 -24.69 22.60 17.16
CA LEU A 67 -24.48 21.20 17.54
C LEU A 67 -24.04 20.36 16.33
N LEU A 68 -24.75 20.46 15.21
CA LEU A 68 -24.44 19.74 13.98
C LEU A 68 -23.04 20.09 13.44
N SER A 69 -22.66 21.37 13.50
CA SER A 69 -21.32 21.83 13.11
C SER A 69 -20.22 21.16 13.94
N LYS A 70 -20.44 21.02 15.26
CA LYS A 70 -19.50 20.36 16.16
C LYS A 70 -19.41 18.86 15.90
N GLU A 71 -20.54 18.20 15.67
CA GLU A 71 -20.58 16.76 15.35
C GLU A 71 -19.89 16.46 14.02
N PHE A 72 -20.16 17.27 13.00
CA PHE A 72 -19.51 17.19 11.70
C PHE A 72 -17.99 17.41 11.83
N TRP A 73 -17.55 18.42 12.58
CA TRP A 73 -16.12 18.65 12.83
C TRP A 73 -15.43 17.44 13.51
N LEU A 74 -16.06 16.87 14.54
CA LEU A 74 -15.53 15.67 15.22
C LEU A 74 -15.48 14.45 14.28
N PHE A 75 -16.47 14.31 13.40
CA PHE A 75 -16.47 13.27 12.38
C PHE A 75 -15.31 13.45 11.40
N SER A 76 -15.13 14.63 10.81
CA SER A 76 -14.05 14.93 9.88
C SER A 76 -12.67 14.70 10.51
N GLN A 77 -12.47 15.10 11.77
CA GLN A 77 -11.23 14.83 12.50
C GLN A 77 -10.94 13.33 12.66
N ARG A 78 -11.96 12.49 12.94
CA ARG A 78 -11.77 11.04 13.02
C ARG A 78 -11.43 10.43 11.66
N CYS A 79 -12.07 10.90 10.60
CA CYS A 79 -11.80 10.44 9.24
C CYS A 79 -10.38 10.82 8.79
N GLU A 80 -9.93 12.06 9.04
CA GLU A 80 -8.56 12.50 8.79
C GLU A 80 -7.54 11.62 9.51
N GLN A 81 -7.74 11.36 10.81
CA GLN A 81 -6.84 10.48 11.57
C GLN A 81 -6.79 9.06 11.00
N ARG A 82 -7.92 8.53 10.52
CA ARG A 82 -7.99 7.20 9.90
C ARG A 82 -7.25 7.19 8.56
N ILE A 83 -7.48 8.19 7.71
CA ILE A 83 -6.78 8.34 6.42
C ILE A 83 -5.27 8.44 6.64
N LEU A 84 -4.82 9.27 7.59
CA LEU A 84 -3.39 9.43 7.90
C LEU A 84 -2.74 8.11 8.31
N LYS A 85 -3.41 7.30 9.15
CA LYS A 85 -2.90 5.98 9.54
C LYS A 85 -2.79 5.04 8.34
N LEU A 86 -3.84 4.96 7.52
CA LEU A 86 -3.85 4.10 6.34
C LEU A 86 -2.78 4.53 5.31
N ASP A 87 -2.63 5.83 5.07
CA ASP A 87 -1.63 6.41 4.17
C ASP A 87 -0.19 6.13 4.65
N MET A 88 0.06 6.20 5.96
CA MET A 88 1.36 5.80 6.52
C MET A 88 1.67 4.32 6.28
N PHE A 89 0.70 3.42 6.45
CA PHE A 89 0.88 1.99 6.17
C PHE A 89 1.10 1.74 4.68
N LEU A 90 0.32 2.40 3.82
CA LEU A 90 0.44 2.33 2.37
C LEU A 90 1.86 2.71 1.92
N LYS A 91 2.33 3.89 2.31
CA LYS A 91 3.69 4.38 1.99
C LYS A 91 4.79 3.45 2.48
N LYS A 92 4.60 2.81 3.65
CA LYS A 92 5.56 1.84 4.17
C LYS A 92 5.63 0.61 3.25
N MET A 93 4.49 0.05 2.86
CA MET A 93 4.47 -1.12 1.97
C MET A 93 4.93 -0.80 0.56
N GLU A 94 4.63 0.39 0.03
CA GLU A 94 5.15 0.85 -1.27
C GLU A 94 6.68 0.87 -1.29
N ARG A 95 7.31 1.37 -0.22
CA ARG A 95 8.77 1.33 -0.07
C ARG A 95 9.31 -0.09 0.02
N GLU A 96 8.67 -0.95 0.82
CA GLU A 96 9.08 -2.35 0.92
C GLU A 96 8.92 -3.10 -0.41
N THR A 97 7.88 -2.78 -1.19
CA THR A 97 7.66 -3.34 -2.54
C THR A 97 8.76 -2.91 -3.50
N SER A 98 9.12 -1.61 -3.51
CA SER A 98 10.22 -1.09 -4.32
C SER A 98 11.56 -1.75 -3.96
N TRP A 99 11.82 -1.97 -2.67
CA TRP A 99 13.03 -2.68 -2.25
C TRP A 99 13.04 -4.14 -2.72
N LEU A 100 11.90 -4.83 -2.69
CA LEU A 100 11.77 -6.19 -3.22
C LEU A 100 11.99 -6.26 -4.74
N GLU A 101 11.59 -5.23 -5.49
CA GLU A 101 11.84 -5.11 -6.93
C GLU A 101 13.34 -4.99 -7.21
N GLU A 102 14.05 -4.12 -6.49
CA GLU A 102 15.51 -3.97 -6.60
C GLU A 102 16.25 -5.28 -6.28
N GLU A 103 15.86 -5.96 -5.19
CA GLU A 103 16.44 -7.25 -4.80
C GLU A 103 16.17 -8.33 -5.87
N GLU A 104 15.00 -8.33 -6.51
CA GLU A 104 14.66 -9.27 -7.58
C GLU A 104 15.52 -9.06 -8.83
N GLU A 105 15.79 -7.82 -9.20
CA GLU A 105 16.68 -7.45 -10.31
C GLU A 105 18.14 -7.89 -10.04
N GLU A 106 18.63 -7.71 -8.80
CA GLU A 106 19.98 -8.14 -8.42
C GLU A 106 20.12 -9.67 -8.49
N ILE A 107 19.13 -10.42 -7.98
CA ILE A 107 19.12 -11.88 -8.05
C ILE A 107 19.04 -12.36 -9.51
N GLU A 108 18.25 -11.73 -10.36
CA GLU A 108 18.21 -12.04 -11.78
C GLU A 108 19.57 -11.83 -12.46
N TYR A 109 20.25 -10.74 -12.15
CA TYR A 109 21.60 -10.49 -12.63
C TYR A 109 22.61 -11.58 -12.19
N LEU A 110 22.55 -12.01 -10.92
CA LEU A 110 23.41 -13.09 -10.41
C LEU A 110 23.14 -14.42 -11.11
N ILE A 111 21.87 -14.78 -11.32
CA ILE A 111 21.47 -15.97 -12.09
C ILE A 111 22.06 -15.91 -13.51
N MET A 112 21.91 -14.78 -14.20
CA MET A 112 22.44 -14.59 -15.56
C MET A 112 23.97 -14.71 -15.61
N ARG A 113 24.67 -14.24 -14.57
CA ARG A 113 26.14 -14.35 -14.50
C ARG A 113 26.61 -15.78 -14.26
N VAL A 114 25.99 -16.50 -13.33
CA VAL A 114 26.34 -17.90 -13.01
C VAL A 114 26.10 -18.79 -14.23
N ALA A 115 24.97 -18.62 -14.92
CA ALA A 115 24.67 -19.37 -16.14
C ALA A 115 25.74 -19.17 -17.22
N ARG A 116 26.24 -17.93 -17.41
CA ARG A 116 27.30 -17.63 -18.40
C ARG A 116 28.67 -18.22 -18.03
N THR A 117 28.93 -18.46 -16.75
CA THR A 117 30.18 -19.10 -16.30
C THR A 117 30.17 -20.63 -16.43
N GLU A 118 29.00 -21.26 -16.57
CA GLU A 118 28.89 -22.70 -16.84
C GLU A 118 29.03 -23.05 -18.34
N ASP A 119 28.86 -22.06 -19.24
CA ASP A 119 29.07 -22.19 -20.69
C ASP A 119 30.54 -22.01 -21.14
N HIS A 120 31.47 -21.71 -20.21
CA HIS A 120 32.91 -21.48 -20.43
C HIS A 120 33.79 -22.53 -19.74
#